data_AF-A0A0Q5AKM3-F1
#
_entry.id   AF-A0A0Q5AKM3-F1
#
_cell.length_a   1.000
_cell.length_b   1.000
_cell.length_c   1.000
_cell.angle_alpha   90.00
_cell.angle_beta   90.00
_cell.angle_gamma   90.00
#
_symmetry.space_group_name_H-M   'P 1'
#
loop_
_entity.id
_entity.type
_entity.pdbx_description
1 polymer ?
#
loop_
_entity_poly.entity_id
_entity_poly.type
_entity_poly.pdbx_seq_one_letter_code
_entity_poly.pdbx_strand_id
1 'polypeptide(L)'
;MKSPKAFRIAARLVAGLGLLVAAVLYLVAAPGVDSAEGALLGGGVVVSQGAIMRTLAVLDIAAGLWVLLRPRSYPGLTAAVVAVISLWLAPRLSDPALVDLGVVPIDVRFVTHPLEVSVVIAGLAVAAFWMSRNLTNRARAGRRG
;
A
#
# COMPACT_ATOMS: atom_id res chain seq x y z
N MET A 1 0.63 21.34 -20.78
CA MET A 1 1.07 21.22 -19.37
C MET A 1 -0.03 20.50 -18.58
N LYS A 2 0.24 19.31 -18.02
CA LYS A 2 -0.78 18.51 -17.31
C LYS A 2 -1.30 19.30 -16.09
N SER A 3 -2.62 19.36 -15.94
CA SER A 3 -3.25 20.11 -14.85
C SER A 3 -2.80 19.55 -13.48
N PRO A 4 -2.31 20.38 -12.54
CA PRO A 4 -1.91 19.93 -11.21
C PRO A 4 -3.09 19.29 -10.43
N LYS A 5 -4.33 19.66 -10.78
CA LYS A 5 -5.54 19.03 -10.25
C LYS A 5 -5.67 17.58 -10.71
N ALA A 6 -5.37 17.29 -11.98
CA ALA A 6 -5.44 15.95 -12.55
C ALA A 6 -4.36 15.03 -11.95
N PHE A 7 -3.13 15.53 -11.82
CA PHE A 7 -2.04 14.80 -11.16
C PHE A 7 -2.39 14.40 -9.72
N ARG A 8 -2.97 15.32 -8.95
CA ARG A 8 -3.41 15.05 -7.57
C ARG A 8 -4.49 13.97 -7.48
N ILE A 9 -5.47 14.02 -8.38
CA ILE A 9 -6.54 13.02 -8.42
C ILE A 9 -5.95 11.66 -8.79
N ALA A 10 -5.09 11.61 -9.82
CA ALA A 10 -4.41 10.39 -10.22
C ALA A 10 -3.57 9.81 -9.08
N ALA A 11 -2.74 10.60 -8.39
CA ALA A 11 -1.93 10.13 -7.26
C ALA A 11 -2.79 9.57 -6.12
N ARG A 12 -3.90 10.23 -5.76
CA ARG A 12 -4.86 9.70 -4.78
C ARG A 12 -5.46 8.37 -5.21
N LEU A 13 -5.89 8.27 -6.47
CA LEU A 13 -6.52 7.07 -7.00
C LEU A 13 -5.53 5.91 -7.07
N VAL A 14 -4.30 6.15 -7.53
CA VAL A 14 -3.24 5.13 -7.57
C VAL A 14 -2.88 4.66 -6.17
N ALA A 15 -2.64 5.57 -5.23
CA ALA A 15 -2.31 5.19 -3.85
C ALA A 15 -3.46 4.44 -3.16
N GLY A 16 -4.70 4.86 -3.39
CA GLY A 16 -5.88 4.25 -2.80
C GLY A 16 -6.26 2.92 -3.43
N LEU A 17 -6.61 2.93 -4.71
CA LEU A 17 -7.06 1.75 -5.45
C LEU A 17 -5.94 0.71 -5.58
N GLY A 18 -4.68 1.15 -5.67
CA GLY A 18 -3.54 0.23 -5.69
C GLY A 18 -3.49 -0.63 -4.43
N LEU A 19 -3.66 -0.04 -3.24
CA LEU A 19 -3.74 -0.80 -1.99
C LEU A 19 -4.96 -1.70 -1.95
N LEU A 20 -6.13 -1.23 -2.40
CA LEU A 20 -7.34 -2.07 -2.40
C LEU A 20 -7.19 -3.29 -3.31
N VAL A 21 -6.58 -3.11 -4.49
CA VAL A 21 -6.29 -4.22 -5.40
C VAL A 21 -5.26 -5.16 -4.80
N ALA A 22 -4.18 -4.65 -4.18
CA ALA A 22 -3.21 -5.47 -3.46
C ALA A 22 -3.87 -6.31 -2.36
N ALA A 23 -4.73 -5.69 -1.55
CA ALA A 23 -5.46 -6.37 -0.49
C ALA A 23 -6.34 -7.51 -1.00
N VAL A 24 -7.08 -7.30 -2.10
CA VAL A 24 -7.90 -8.35 -2.71
C VAL A 24 -7.02 -9.52 -3.15
N LEU A 25 -5.90 -9.23 -3.84
CA LEU A 25 -4.98 -10.26 -4.27
C LEU A 25 -4.37 -11.02 -3.10
N TYR A 26 -4.00 -10.33 -2.01
CA TYR A 26 -3.51 -10.96 -0.79
C TYR A 26 -4.55 -11.85 -0.12
N LEU A 27 -5.81 -11.42 -0.03
CA LEU A 27 -6.90 -12.23 0.54
C LEU A 27 -7.20 -13.48 -0.28
N VAL A 28 -7.19 -13.37 -1.60
CA VAL A 28 -7.45 -14.51 -2.50
C VAL A 28 -6.31 -15.52 -2.44
N ALA A 29 -5.07 -15.06 -2.33
CA ALA A 29 -3.89 -15.94 -2.31
C ALA A 29 -3.55 -16.51 -0.93
N ALA A 30 -3.95 -15.85 0.17
CA ALA A 30 -3.61 -16.25 1.54
C ALA A 30 -3.97 -17.72 1.89
N PRO A 31 -5.14 -18.27 1.50
CA PRO A 31 -5.49 -19.66 1.81
C PRO A 31 -4.49 -20.68 1.23
N GLY A 32 -3.88 -20.37 0.08
CA GLY A 32 -2.90 -21.25 -0.57
C GLY A 32 -1.59 -21.41 0.19
N VAL A 33 -1.34 -20.57 1.20
CA VAL A 33 -0.09 -20.52 1.97
C VAL A 33 -0.36 -20.48 3.47
N ASP A 34 -1.48 -21.06 3.91
CA ASP A 34 -1.83 -21.14 5.34
C ASP A 34 -0.96 -22.13 6.12
N SER A 35 -0.53 -23.21 5.46
CA SER A 35 0.39 -24.21 6.02
C SER A 35 1.86 -23.85 5.83
N ALA A 36 2.16 -22.79 5.08
CA ALA A 36 3.52 -22.32 4.82
C ALA A 36 4.11 -21.66 6.06
N GLU A 37 5.36 -22.00 6.36
CA GLU A 37 6.15 -21.27 7.35
C GLU A 37 6.28 -19.82 6.89
N GLY A 38 5.80 -18.88 7.71
CA GLY A 38 5.97 -17.47 7.43
C GLY A 38 7.24 -16.91 8.07
N ALA A 39 7.23 -15.61 8.36
CA ALA A 39 8.39 -14.96 8.96
C ALA A 39 8.51 -15.31 10.46
N LEU A 40 9.74 -15.65 10.89
CA LEU A 40 10.13 -15.62 12.30
C LEU A 40 10.03 -14.18 12.80
N LEU A 41 8.93 -13.86 13.47
CA LEU A 41 8.83 -12.61 14.22
C LEU A 41 9.62 -12.83 15.50
N GLY A 42 10.64 -11.99 15.73
CA GLY A 42 11.59 -12.16 16.83
C GLY A 42 10.94 -12.51 18.17
N GLY A 43 11.62 -13.34 18.98
CA GLY A 43 11.05 -13.89 20.22
C GLY A 43 10.44 -15.29 20.07
N GLY A 44 10.70 -15.99 18.95
CA GLY A 44 10.28 -17.39 18.75
C GLY A 44 8.84 -17.56 18.26
N VAL A 45 8.15 -16.47 17.89
CA VAL A 45 6.78 -16.52 17.37
C VAL A 45 6.84 -16.74 15.86
N VAL A 46 6.39 -17.91 15.42
CA VAL A 46 6.21 -18.22 13.99
C VAL A 46 4.77 -17.86 13.61
N VAL A 47 4.62 -16.97 12.65
CA VAL A 47 3.32 -16.64 12.05
C VAL A 47 3.28 -17.25 10.66
N SER A 48 2.18 -17.91 10.29
CA SER A 48 2.06 -18.49 8.95
C SER A 48 2.07 -17.42 7.88
N GLN A 49 2.58 -17.76 6.69
CA GLN A 49 2.61 -16.83 5.55
C GLN A 49 1.20 -16.31 5.21
N GLY A 50 0.19 -17.17 5.23
CA GLY A 50 -1.20 -16.78 5.02
C GLY A 50 -1.73 -15.79 6.06
N ALA A 51 -1.31 -15.89 7.32
CA ALA A 51 -1.69 -14.91 8.35
C ALA A 51 -1.01 -13.55 8.12
N ILE A 52 0.25 -13.54 7.66
CA ILE A 52 0.95 -12.31 7.26
C ILE A 52 0.22 -11.63 6.11
N MET A 53 -0.16 -12.39 5.07
CA MET A 53 -0.87 -11.86 3.90
C MET A 53 -2.23 -11.27 4.26
N ARG A 54 -3.01 -11.92 5.13
CA ARG A 54 -4.28 -11.36 5.63
C ARG A 54 -4.07 -10.08 6.42
N THR A 55 -3.03 -10.03 7.24
CA THR A 55 -2.69 -8.84 8.02
C THR A 55 -2.34 -7.68 7.11
N LEU A 56 -1.50 -7.91 6.08
CA LEU A 56 -1.19 -6.92 5.06
C LEU A 56 -2.46 -6.46 4.33
N ALA A 57 -3.33 -7.37 3.93
CA ALA A 57 -4.59 -7.01 3.28
C ALA A 57 -5.48 -6.08 4.13
N VAL A 58 -5.56 -6.32 5.45
CA VAL A 58 -6.32 -5.44 6.35
C VAL A 58 -5.68 -4.05 6.44
N LEU A 59 -4.35 -3.98 6.53
CA LEU A 59 -3.62 -2.71 6.54
C LEU A 59 -3.80 -1.95 5.23
N ASP A 60 -3.73 -2.64 4.10
CA ASP A 60 -3.94 -2.10 2.76
C ASP A 60 -5.36 -1.54 2.59
N ILE A 61 -6.38 -2.27 3.05
CA ILE A 61 -7.78 -1.81 3.05
C ILE A 61 -7.91 -0.53 3.87
N ALA A 62 -7.41 -0.54 5.11
CA ALA A 62 -7.51 0.61 6.00
C ALA A 62 -6.80 1.84 5.43
N ALA A 63 -5.55 1.69 4.98
CA ALA A 63 -4.76 2.78 4.42
C ALA A 63 -5.30 3.27 3.07
N GLY A 64 -5.69 2.34 2.19
CA GLY A 64 -6.28 2.63 0.89
C GLY A 64 -7.58 3.41 1.01
N LEU A 65 -8.52 2.94 1.83
CA LEU A 65 -9.77 3.67 2.12
C LEU A 65 -9.49 5.02 2.75
N TRP A 66 -8.52 5.14 3.67
CA TRP A 66 -8.23 6.41 4.32
C TRP A 66 -7.71 7.47 3.35
N VAL A 67 -6.80 7.10 2.43
CA VAL A 67 -6.31 7.99 1.37
C VAL A 67 -7.43 8.37 0.41
N LEU A 68 -8.30 7.42 0.07
CA LEU A 68 -9.46 7.69 -0.79
C LEU A 68 -10.42 8.65 -0.10
N LEU A 69 -10.85 8.40 1.13
CA LEU A 69 -11.86 9.23 1.79
C LEU A 69 -11.33 10.61 2.17
N ARG A 70 -10.08 10.70 2.65
CA ARG A 70 -9.52 11.92 3.20
C ARG A 70 -8.07 12.12 2.77
N PRO A 71 -7.80 12.49 1.50
CA PRO A 71 -6.44 12.64 1.00
C PRO A 71 -5.75 13.81 1.72
N ARG A 72 -4.83 13.50 2.64
CA ARG A 72 -4.00 14.45 3.39
C ARG A 72 -2.57 13.92 3.50
N SER A 73 -1.70 14.66 4.20
CA SER A 73 -0.32 14.23 4.43
C SER A 73 -0.21 12.88 5.15
N TYR A 74 -0.88 12.73 6.30
CA TYR A 74 -0.81 11.49 7.07
C TYR A 74 -1.33 10.28 6.31
N PRO A 75 -2.51 10.29 5.66
CA PRO A 75 -2.98 9.14 4.90
C PRO A 75 -2.04 8.77 3.75
N GLY A 76 -1.50 9.77 3.03
CA GLY A 76 -0.53 9.52 1.95
C GLY A 76 0.75 8.85 2.46
N LEU A 77 1.25 9.28 3.63
CA LEU A 77 2.38 8.64 4.30
C LEU A 77 2.03 7.23 4.79
N THR A 78 0.85 7.02 5.38
CA THR A 78 0.41 5.70 5.84
C THR A 78 0.33 4.72 4.67
N ALA A 79 -0.25 5.12 3.53
CA ALA A 79 -0.28 4.29 2.34
C ALA A 79 1.13 3.91 1.84
N ALA A 80 2.05 4.88 1.82
CA ALA A 80 3.43 4.60 1.43
C ALA A 80 4.13 3.66 2.43
N VAL A 81 3.93 3.86 3.74
CA VAL A 81 4.53 3.01 4.79
C VAL A 81 4.03 1.58 4.69
N VAL A 82 2.72 1.37 4.53
CA VAL A 82 2.15 0.02 4.41
C VAL A 82 2.70 -0.67 3.16
N ALA A 83 2.75 0.01 2.01
CA ALA A 83 3.34 -0.54 0.80
C ALA A 83 4.84 -0.86 0.96
N VAL A 84 5.62 -0.03 1.67
CA VAL A 84 7.02 -0.33 2.00
C VAL A 84 7.15 -1.55 2.90
N ILE A 85 6.29 -1.69 3.92
CA ILE A 85 6.29 -2.86 4.81
C ILE A 85 6.00 -4.13 3.99
N SER A 86 5.04 -4.07 3.07
CA SER A 86 4.69 -5.18 2.19
C SER A 86 5.86 -5.57 1.27
N LEU A 87 6.45 -4.59 0.56
CA LEU A 87 7.65 -4.80 -0.27
C LEU A 87 8.84 -5.36 0.52
N TRP A 88 9.00 -4.95 1.77
CA TRP A 88 10.05 -5.46 2.65
C TRP A 88 9.75 -6.90 3.09
N LEU A 89 8.50 -7.24 3.39
CA LEU A 89 8.13 -8.61 3.76
C LEU A 89 8.20 -9.59 2.59
N ALA A 90 7.92 -9.13 1.37
CA ALA A 90 7.80 -10.00 0.22
C ALA A 90 8.98 -10.95 -0.07
N PRO A 91 10.27 -10.55 0.00
CA PRO A 91 11.39 -11.49 -0.15
C PRO A 91 11.55 -12.49 1.02
N ARG A 92 10.80 -12.31 2.11
CA ARG A 92 10.80 -13.20 3.29
C ARG A 92 9.69 -14.25 3.24
N LEU A 93 8.80 -14.17 2.26
CA LEU A 93 7.75 -15.15 2.03
C LEU A 93 8.28 -16.19 1.03
N SER A 94 8.62 -17.38 1.50
CA SER A 94 9.29 -18.41 0.69
C SER A 94 8.35 -19.07 -0.31
N ASP A 95 7.10 -19.32 0.10
CA ASP A 95 6.18 -20.12 -0.72
C ASP A 95 5.45 -19.27 -1.75
N PRO A 96 5.26 -19.78 -2.99
CA PRO A 96 4.54 -19.06 -4.03
C PRO A 96 3.06 -18.92 -3.68
N ALA A 97 2.58 -17.68 -3.68
CA ALA A 97 1.20 -17.33 -3.39
C ALA A 97 0.37 -17.34 -4.69
N LEU A 98 0.06 -18.55 -5.17
CA LEU A 98 -0.58 -18.76 -6.46
C LEU A 98 -2.08 -18.42 -6.42
N VAL A 99 -2.54 -17.67 -7.42
CA VAL A 99 -3.95 -17.47 -7.73
C VAL A 99 -4.25 -18.06 -9.09
N ASP A 100 -5.27 -18.92 -9.14
CA ASP A 100 -5.73 -19.51 -10.38
C ASP A 100 -6.64 -18.51 -11.13
N LEU A 101 -6.21 -18.12 -12.33
CA LEU A 101 -6.96 -17.26 -13.25
C LEU A 101 -7.67 -18.07 -14.34
N GLY A 102 -7.82 -19.38 -14.16
CA GLY A 102 -8.52 -20.30 -15.05
C GLY A 102 -7.71 -20.83 -16.22
N VAL A 103 -6.55 -20.24 -16.52
CA VAL A 103 -5.67 -20.66 -17.63
C VAL A 103 -4.25 -20.95 -17.13
N VAL A 104 -3.72 -20.13 -16.21
CA VAL A 104 -2.38 -20.30 -15.63
C VAL A 104 -2.41 -19.80 -14.18
N PRO A 105 -1.83 -20.54 -13.22
CA PRO A 105 -1.61 -20.04 -11.87
C PRO A 105 -0.57 -18.92 -11.90
N ILE A 106 -0.92 -17.74 -11.40
CA ILE A 106 0.00 -16.59 -11.30
C ILE A 106 0.35 -16.38 -9.83
N ASP A 107 1.65 -16.28 -9.53
CA ASP A 107 2.10 -15.80 -8.23
C ASP A 107 1.73 -14.33 -8.08
N VAL A 108 0.89 -14.04 -7.10
CA VAL A 108 0.34 -12.70 -6.84
C VAL A 108 1.43 -11.64 -6.68
N ARG A 109 2.62 -12.03 -6.23
CA ARG A 109 3.76 -11.13 -6.05
C ARG A 109 4.15 -10.42 -7.35
N PHE A 110 4.01 -11.05 -8.52
CA PHE A 110 4.30 -10.40 -9.81
C PHE A 110 3.40 -9.20 -10.09
N VAL A 111 2.21 -9.17 -9.48
CA VAL A 111 1.24 -8.07 -9.64
C VAL A 111 1.35 -7.09 -8.48
N THR A 112 1.46 -7.57 -7.23
CA THR A 112 1.48 -6.70 -6.06
C THR A 112 2.75 -5.87 -5.95
N HIS A 113 3.93 -6.37 -6.36
CA HIS A 113 5.18 -5.59 -6.21
C HIS A 113 5.20 -4.32 -7.06
N PRO A 114 4.95 -4.37 -8.40
CA PRO A 114 4.89 -3.14 -9.19
C PRO A 114 3.79 -2.19 -8.72
N LEU A 115 2.67 -2.74 -8.25
CA LEU A 115 1.55 -1.99 -7.71
C LEU A 115 1.94 -1.25 -6.43
N GLU A 116 2.59 -1.92 -5.49
CA GLU A 116 3.07 -1.34 -4.24
C GLU A 116 4.14 -0.28 -4.48
N VAL A 117 5.08 -0.49 -5.39
CA VAL A 117 6.04 0.55 -5.80
C VAL A 117 5.30 1.79 -6.32
N SER A 118 4.26 1.58 -7.14
CA SER A 118 3.43 2.67 -7.65
C SER A 118 2.67 3.39 -6.53
N VAL A 119 2.17 2.65 -5.54
CA VAL A 119 1.52 3.18 -4.34
C VAL A 119 2.50 4.00 -3.50
N VAL A 120 3.74 3.55 -3.29
CA VAL A 120 4.76 4.31 -2.54
C VAL A 120 4.98 5.67 -3.19
N ILE A 121 5.22 5.70 -4.50
CA ILE A 121 5.45 6.94 -5.25
C ILE A 121 4.22 7.85 -5.16
N ALA A 122 3.03 7.30 -5.38
CA ALA A 122 1.79 8.06 -5.36
C ALA A 122 1.42 8.58 -3.96
N GLY A 123 1.63 7.78 -2.92
CA GLY A 123 1.39 8.14 -1.52
C GLY A 123 2.32 9.27 -1.06
N LEU A 124 3.61 9.18 -1.40
CA LEU A 124 4.57 10.26 -1.16
C LEU A 124 4.20 11.54 -1.92
N ALA A 125 3.73 11.44 -3.15
CA ALA A 125 3.24 12.60 -3.91
C ALA A 125 2.02 13.26 -3.26
N VAL A 126 1.06 12.47 -2.76
CA VAL A 126 -0.08 12.98 -1.96
C VAL A 126 0.44 13.68 -0.71
N ALA A 127 1.41 13.08 -0.01
CA ALA A 127 1.95 13.64 1.22
C ALA A 127 2.66 14.98 1.01
N ALA A 128 3.59 15.03 0.05
CA ALA A 128 4.35 16.23 -0.29
C ALA A 128 3.44 17.40 -0.73
N PHE A 129 2.39 17.10 -1.51
CA PHE A 129 1.41 18.11 -1.91
C PHE A 129 0.71 18.77 -0.71
N TRP A 130 0.26 17.98 0.26
CA TRP A 130 -0.45 18.52 1.41
C TRP A 130 0.47 19.23 2.40
N MET A 131 1.70 18.76 2.53
CA MET A 131 2.71 19.40 3.39
C MET A 131 3.10 20.78 2.86
N SER A 132 3.37 20.90 1.55
CA SER A 132 3.70 22.17 0.89
C SER A 132 2.55 23.19 0.98
N ARG A 133 1.30 22.73 0.84
CA ARG A 133 0.11 23.59 1.02
C ARG A 133 0.01 24.13 2.44
N ASN A 134 0.29 23.31 3.45
CA ASN A 134 0.21 23.72 4.86
C ASN A 134 1.29 24.77 5.19
N LEU A 135 2.52 24.57 4.70
CA LEU A 135 3.61 25.53 4.85
C LEU A 135 3.28 26.88 4.18
N THR A 136 2.74 26.85 2.96
CA THR A 136 2.34 28.06 2.24
C THR A 136 1.25 28.83 2.97
N ASN A 137 0.26 28.13 3.53
CA ASN A 137 -0.81 28.76 4.31
C ASN A 137 -0.27 29.42 5.58
N ARG A 138 0.65 28.75 6.30
CA ARG A 138 1.31 29.32 7.49
C ARG A 138 2.14 30.56 7.15
N ALA A 139 2.92 30.51 6.07
CA ALA A 139 3.73 31.64 5.62
C ALA A 139 2.88 32.86 5.24
N ARG A 140 1.67 32.66 4.70
CA ARG A 140 0.73 33.75 4.41
C ARG A 140 0.04 34.32 5.65
N ALA A 141 -0.26 33.48 6.64
CA ALA A 141 -0.85 33.92 7.91
C ALA A 141 0.11 34.85 8.68
N GLY A 142 1.40 34.51 8.71
CA GLY A 142 2.44 35.35 9.35
C GLY A 142 2.80 36.65 8.61
N ARG A 143 2.28 36.88 7.39
CA ARG A 143 2.43 38.16 6.66
C ARG A 143 1.24 39.11 6.87
N ARG A 144 0.19 38.66 7.56
CA ARG A 144 -1.06 39.42 7.77
C ARG A 144 -1.28 39.84 9.24
N GLY A 145 -0.41 39.39 10.15
CA GLY A 145 -0.32 39.89 11.53
C GLY A 145 0.95 40.70 11.69
#